data_AF-A0A2M7ZQX1-F1
#
_entry.id   AF-A0A2M7ZQX1-F1
#
_cell.length_a   1.000
_cell.length_b   1.000
_cell.length_c   1.000
_cell.angle_alpha   90.00
_cell.angle_beta   90.00
_cell.angle_gamma   90.00
#
_symmetry.space_group_name_H-M   'P 1'
#
loop_
_entity.id
_entity.type
_entity.pdbx_description
1 polymer ?
#
loop_
_entity_poly.entity_id
_entity_poly.type
_entity_poly.pdbx_seq_one_letter_code
_entity_poly.pdbx_strand_id
1 'polypeptide(L)' 'MNFLALRGGYNSLFLKDAEGGLSFGAGVNSKMLLSLATVQFDYAFRDFGKLKNVHSFSLGIKF' A
#
# COMPACT_ATOMS: atom_id res chain seq x y z
N MET A 1 -7.89 11.18 -13.06
CA MET A 1 -8.70 10.19 -12.33
C MET A 1 -7.84 8.95 -12.22
N ASN A 2 -7.19 8.74 -11.07
CA ASN A 2 -6.18 7.68 -10.93
C ASN A 2 -6.88 6.42 -10.44
N PHE A 3 -7.22 5.55 -11.39
CA PHE A 3 -7.90 4.28 -11.10
C PHE A 3 -6.97 3.26 -10.45
N LEU A 4 -5.67 3.33 -10.76
CA LEU A 4 -4.62 2.45 -10.29
C LEU A 4 -3.44 3.27 -9.77
N ALA A 5 -2.89 2.89 -8.62
CA ALA A 5 -1.71 3.47 -8.00
C ALA A 5 -0.74 2.34 -7.65
N LEU A 6 0.47 2.37 -8.18
CA LEU A 6 1.54 1.44 -7.81
C LEU A 6 2.56 2.19 -6.95
N ARG A 7 3.06 1.52 -5.92
CA ARG A 7 4.00 2.07 -4.94
C ARG A 7 5.12 1.07 -4.75
N GLY A 8 6.36 1.54 -4.74
CA GLY A 8 7.52 0.72 -4.43
C GLY A 8 8.49 1.56 -3.62
N GLY A 9 9.12 0.97 -2.62
CA GLY A 9 10.08 1.68 -1.78
C GLY A 9 10.95 0.71 -1.01
N TYR A 10 12.11 1.18 -0.58
CA TYR A 10 12.98 0.45 0.32
C TYR A 10 13.04 1.21 1.64
N ASN A 11 12.68 0.55 2.73
CA ASN A 11 12.71 1.18 4.03
C ASN A 11 14.12 1.06 4.64
N SER A 12 14.63 2.13 5.26
CA SER A 12 15.90 2.12 6.00
C SER A 12 17.18 1.87 5.15
N LEU A 13 17.26 2.43 3.94
CA LEU A 13 18.34 2.23 2.94
C LEU A 13 19.79 2.54 3.43
N PHE A 14 20.00 3.08 4.63
CA PHE A 14 21.33 3.47 5.14
C PHE A 14 21.54 3.22 6.64
N LEU A 15 20.66 2.44 7.27
CA LEU A 15 20.75 2.14 8.70
C LEU A 15 21.56 0.86 8.92
N LYS A 16 22.57 0.96 9.79
CA LYS A 16 23.58 -0.10 10.03
C LYS A 16 23.00 -1.40 10.58
N ASP A 17 21.84 -1.33 11.26
CA ASP A 17 21.07 -2.46 11.82
C ASP A 17 19.60 -2.42 11.35
N ALA A 18 19.38 -1.97 10.11
CA ALA A 18 18.03 -1.82 9.56
C ALA A 18 17.26 -3.15 9.51
N GLU A 19 16.14 -3.24 10.23
CA GLU A 19 15.10 -4.25 10.00
C GLU A 19 14.16 -3.85 8.84
N GLY A 20 14.48 -2.81 8.08
CA GLY A 20 13.69 -2.35 6.94
C GLY A 20 14.16 -2.98 5.62
N GLY A 21 13.22 -3.40 4.79
CA GLY A 21 13.50 -4.00 3.48
C GLY A 21 12.61 -3.44 2.38
N LEU A 22 12.49 -4.24 1.30
CA LEU A 22 11.69 -3.88 0.14
C LEU A 22 10.20 -3.84 0.49
N SER A 23 9.51 -2.85 -0.07
CA SER A 23 8.08 -2.68 0.03
C SER A 23 7.48 -2.43 -1.35
N PHE A 24 6.37 -3.10 -1.62
CA PHE A 24 5.59 -2.97 -2.84
C PHE A 24 4.13 -2.79 -2.45
N GLY A 25 3.41 -1.96 -3.18
CA GLY A 25 1.99 -1.74 -2.95
C GLY A 25 1.26 -1.41 -4.22
N ALA A 26 0.00 -1.82 -4.28
CA ALA A 26 -0.93 -1.51 -5.34
C ALA A 26 -2.23 -1.02 -4.72
N GLY A 27 -2.78 0.05 -5.27
CA GLY A 27 -4.01 0.67 -4.83
C GLY A 27 -4.94 0.89 -6.00
N VAL A 28 -6.22 0.61 -5.81
CA VAL A 28 -7.27 0.96 -6.76
C VAL A 28 -8.25 1.91 -6.12
N ASN A 29 -8.65 2.92 -6.87
CA ASN A 29 -9.64 3.89 -6.44
C ASN A 29 -10.80 3.87 -7.44
N SER A 30 -11.98 3.53 -6.96
CA SER A 30 -13.20 3.51 -7.77
C SER A 30 -14.22 4.47 -7.17
N LYS A 31 -14.75 5.36 -8.00
CA LYS A 31 -15.95 6.12 -7.63
C LYS A 31 -17.15 5.19 -7.80
N MET A 32 -18.00 5.08 -6.78
CA MET A 32 -19.30 4.46 -6.99
C MET A 32 -20.08 5.29 -8.01
N LEU A 33 -20.54 4.66 -9.11
CA LEU A 33 -21.36 5.35 -10.13
C LEU A 33 -22.66 5.94 -9.55
N LEU A 34 -23.11 5.45 -8.39
CA LEU A 34 -24.39 5.78 -7.76
C LEU A 34 -24.25 6.62 -6.47
N SER A 35 -23.03 6.98 -6.03
CA SER A 35 -22.81 7.70 -4.78
C SER A 35 -21.64 8.68 -4.90
N LEU A 36 -21.69 9.81 -4.18
CA LEU A 36 -20.51 10.69 -4.01
C LEU A 36 -19.32 9.95 -3.37
N ALA A 37 -19.57 8.78 -2.77
CA ALA A 37 -18.58 8.01 -2.08
C ALA A 37 -17.52 7.40 -3.02
N THR A 38 -16.25 7.57 -2.65
CA THR A 38 -15.11 6.94 -3.32
C THR A 38 -14.64 5.76 -2.47
N VAL A 39 -14.57 4.59 -3.10
CA VAL A 39 -14.01 3.39 -2.48
C VAL A 39 -12.56 3.25 -2.91
N GLN A 40 -11.68 3.11 -1.92
CA GLN A 40 -10.26 2.88 -2.10
C GLN A 40 -9.93 1.50 -1.55
N PHE A 41 -9.26 0.69 -2.36
CA PHE A 41 -8.71 -0.59 -1.92
C PHE A 41 -7.21 -0.58 -2.13
N ASP A 42 -6.45 -0.87 -1.10
CA ASP A 42 -5.00 -0.89 -1.14
C ASP A 42 -4.46 -2.21 -0.62
N TYR A 43 -3.49 -2.75 -1.34
CA TYR A 43 -2.72 -3.92 -0.98
C TYR A 43 -1.26 -3.55 -0.91
N ALA A 44 -0.58 -3.94 0.17
CA ALA A 44 0.84 -3.72 0.34
C ALA A 44 1.54 -4.98 0.83
N PHE A 45 2.65 -5.30 0.20
CA PHE A 45 3.60 -6.32 0.60
C PHE A 45 4.86 -5.64 1.14
N ARG A 46 5.32 -6.07 2.30
CA ARG A 46 6.53 -5.51 2.93
C ARG A 46 7.40 -6.62 3.49
N ASP A 47 8.69 -6.50 3.23
CA ASP A 47 9.71 -7.27 3.91
C ASP A 47 10.37 -6.37 4.96
N PHE A 48 10.15 -6.69 6.23
CA PHE A 48 10.70 -5.97 7.38
C PHE A 48 11.75 -6.83 8.10
N GLY A 49 12.67 -7.42 7.33
CA GLY A 49 13.89 -8.07 7.85
C GLY A 49 13.60 -9.31 8.70
N LYS A 50 13.24 -9.10 9.97
CA LYS A 50 12.73 -10.14 10.90
C LYS A 50 11.30 -10.55 10.59
N LEU A 51 10.44 -9.60 10.22
CA LEU A 51 9.07 -9.86 9.80
C LEU A 51 9.03 -9.94 8.27
N LYS A 52 9.27 -11.14 7.77
CA LYS A 52 9.18 -11.45 6.33
C LYS A 52 7.73 -11.70 5.94
N ASN A 53 7.39 -11.38 4.70
CA ASN A 53 6.06 -11.63 4.11
C ASN A 53 4.91 -10.94 4.84
N VAL A 54 5.05 -9.65 5.16
CA VAL A 54 3.93 -8.89 5.75
C VAL A 54 3.01 -8.41 4.64
N HIS A 55 1.81 -8.97 4.60
CA HIS A 55 0.73 -8.57 3.71
C HIS A 55 -0.23 -7.64 4.45
N SER A 56 -0.52 -6.48 3.87
CA SER A 56 -1.45 -5.49 4.44
C SER A 56 -2.54 -5.18 3.42
N PHE A 57 -3.79 -5.26 3.87
CA PHE A 57 -4.97 -4.93 3.10
C PHE A 57 -5.66 -3.74 3.74
N SER A 58 -6.10 -2.78 2.95
CA SER A 58 -6.79 -1.58 3.44
C SER A 58 -7.98 -1.27 2.56
N LEU A 59 -9.10 -0.99 3.22
CA LEU A 59 -10.35 -0.56 2.58
C LEU A 59 -10.68 0.83 3.12
N GLY A 60 -10.77 1.81 2.24
CA GLY A 60 -11.15 3.19 2.56
C GLY A 60 -12.46 3.53 1.88
N ILE A 61 -13.36 4.17 2.63
CA ILE A 61 -14.59 4.77 2.09
C ILE A 61 -14.50 6.26 2.39
N LYS A 62 -14.54 7.08 1.34
CA LYS A 62 -14.52 8.56 1.44
C LYS A 62 -15.87 9.08 0.99
N PHE A 63 -16.44 10.04 1.73
CA PHE A 63 -17.74 10.67 1.46
C PHE A 63 -17.56 12.10 0.96
#